data_AF-A0A8J2L260-F1
#
_entry.id   AF-A0A8J2L260-F1
#
_cell.length_a   1.000
_cell.length_b   1.000
_cell.length_c   1.000
_cell.angle_alpha   90.00
_cell.angle_beta   90.00
_cell.angle_gamma   90.00
#
_symmetry.space_group_name_H-M   'P 1'
#
loop_
_entity.id
_entity.type
_entity.pdbx_description
1 polymer ?
#
loop_
_entity_poly.entity_id
_entity_poly.type
_entity_poly.pdbx_seq_one_letter_code
_entity_poly.pdbx_strand_id
1 'polypeptide(L)'
;EHVNFVAPRRLCREECELLEHDLCRQEYALAKRHPLIGQQLPIPECGELPPLGSTESATCIPLGLPHLTSVVEDHNCYVGNGQSYRGTVKEIASGDPCRPWSHQYKFKSSEYPELMGGHNYCRNPGGAEPAPWCFSDSDNFRKEPCNIPQCGIFGLETKVSLVAAGGLAAVVLLLLLVLLICCCRRGCKSKKSTGKSLSSVGSMQALEMNSLLRKPGQAKAPEIPISNVQFYQELGEGAFGKVYKGDAIFRLGEAPLRVAIKTLKASATAKTKLDFFREADLMAELKHPNIVCLLGVITKEDPRCMLFEYMTQLHTVAVSRFSAFVFFLYN
;
A
#
# COMPACT_ATOMS: atom_id res chain seq x y z
N GLU A 1 10.92 48.89 -10.09
CA GLU A 1 11.52 48.20 -8.94
C GLU A 1 12.14 46.88 -9.39
N HIS A 2 13.08 46.29 -8.64
CA HIS A 2 13.47 44.89 -8.86
C HIS A 2 12.37 43.98 -8.32
N VAL A 3 11.55 43.43 -9.21
CA VAL A 3 10.61 42.36 -8.85
C VAL A 3 11.45 41.14 -8.48
N ASN A 4 11.50 40.86 -7.18
CA ASN A 4 12.20 39.70 -6.66
C ASN A 4 11.37 38.46 -7.03
N PHE A 5 11.71 37.83 -8.16
CA PHE A 5 11.07 36.58 -8.60
C PHE A 5 11.42 35.49 -7.58
N VAL A 6 10.52 35.30 -6.61
CA VAL A 6 10.56 34.13 -5.73
C VAL A 6 10.45 32.91 -6.63
N ALA A 7 11.52 32.12 -6.69
CA ALA A 7 11.54 30.91 -7.50
C ALA A 7 10.37 30.01 -7.08
N PRO A 8 9.61 29.42 -8.03
CA PRO A 8 8.49 28.56 -7.69
C PRO A 8 9.00 27.40 -6.81
N ARG A 9 8.35 27.22 -5.65
CA ARG A 9 8.70 26.15 -4.71
C ARG A 9 8.60 24.80 -5.43
N ARG A 10 9.62 23.97 -5.27
CA ARG A 10 9.71 22.67 -5.93
C ARG A 10 9.00 21.58 -5.12
N LEU A 11 8.59 20.51 -5.79
CA LEU A 11 8.08 19.30 -5.14
C LEU A 11 9.13 18.69 -4.20
N CYS A 12 8.68 17.98 -3.18
CA CYS A 12 9.56 17.17 -2.34
C CYS A 12 10.11 15.98 -3.16
N ARG A 13 11.42 15.72 -3.04
CA ARG A 13 12.12 14.69 -3.83
C ARG A 13 11.45 13.32 -3.72
N GLU A 14 11.20 12.86 -2.50
CA GLU A 14 10.70 11.51 -2.24
C GLU A 14 9.30 11.28 -2.82
N GLU A 15 8.41 12.28 -2.76
CA GLU A 15 7.08 12.20 -3.38
C GLU A 15 7.15 12.28 -4.91
N CYS A 16 8.11 13.03 -5.45
CA CYS A 16 8.39 13.08 -6.88
C CYS A 16 8.87 11.69 -7.37
N GLU A 17 9.90 11.12 -6.74
CA GLU A 17 10.44 9.78 -7.07
C GLU A 17 9.37 8.68 -6.86
N LEU A 18 8.51 8.81 -5.84
CA LEU A 18 7.37 7.92 -5.59
C LEU A 18 6.30 8.01 -6.70
N LEU A 19 6.03 9.20 -7.25
CA LEU A 19 5.14 9.34 -8.43
C LEU A 19 5.79 8.80 -9.71
N GLU A 20 7.08 9.08 -9.93
CA GLU A 20 7.81 8.71 -11.15
C GLU A 20 8.04 7.20 -11.27
N HIS A 21 8.32 6.52 -10.15
CA HIS A 21 8.76 5.12 -10.17
C HIS A 21 7.75 4.13 -9.58
N ASP A 22 6.95 4.51 -8.57
CA ASP A 22 6.09 3.57 -7.82
C ASP A 22 4.60 3.72 -8.10
N LEU A 23 3.98 4.84 -7.71
CA LEU A 23 2.52 4.99 -7.65
C LEU A 23 1.88 5.27 -9.01
N CYS A 24 2.47 6.18 -9.79
CA CYS A 24 1.86 6.78 -10.98
C CYS A 24 2.78 6.68 -12.19
N ARG A 25 3.63 5.63 -12.27
CA ARG A 25 4.72 5.54 -13.25
C ARG A 25 4.27 5.68 -14.70
N GLN A 26 3.07 5.22 -15.07
CA GLN A 26 2.56 5.34 -16.43
C GLN A 26 2.00 6.74 -16.68
N GLU A 27 1.20 7.24 -15.74
CA GLU A 27 0.54 8.53 -15.73
C GLU A 27 1.55 9.68 -15.72
N TYR A 28 2.62 9.55 -14.93
CA TYR A 28 3.76 10.46 -14.87
C TYR A 28 4.53 10.50 -16.20
N ALA A 29 4.83 9.33 -16.78
CA ALA A 29 5.48 9.23 -18.08
C ALA A 29 4.61 9.79 -19.23
N LEU A 30 3.28 9.65 -19.13
CA LEU A 30 2.33 10.28 -20.03
C LEU A 30 2.32 11.80 -19.84
N ALA A 31 2.17 12.29 -18.61
CA ALA A 31 2.12 13.72 -18.28
C ALA A 31 3.38 14.47 -18.72
N LYS A 32 4.57 13.91 -18.44
CA LYS A 32 5.88 14.45 -18.84
C LYS A 32 6.06 14.55 -20.36
N ARG A 33 5.38 13.69 -21.14
CA ARG A 33 5.41 13.70 -22.61
C ARG A 33 4.20 14.39 -23.25
N HIS A 34 3.18 14.73 -22.48
CA HIS A 34 1.92 15.24 -23.03
C HIS A 34 2.06 16.71 -23.43
N PRO A 35 1.78 17.11 -24.69
CA PRO A 35 2.04 18.46 -25.19
C PRO A 35 1.35 19.59 -24.41
N LEU A 36 0.22 19.30 -23.75
CA LEU A 36 -0.51 20.30 -22.95
C LEU A 36 -0.08 20.32 -21.48
N ILE A 37 0.41 19.20 -20.93
CA ILE A 37 0.76 19.11 -19.49
C ILE A 37 2.24 19.46 -19.31
N GLY A 38 3.15 18.74 -19.96
CA GLY A 38 4.60 18.95 -19.81
C GLY A 38 5.11 20.30 -20.32
N GLN A 39 4.39 20.98 -21.23
CA GLN A 39 4.77 22.34 -21.68
C GLN A 39 4.19 23.46 -20.82
N GLN A 40 3.02 23.27 -20.17
CA GLN A 40 2.40 24.29 -19.32
C GLN A 40 2.79 24.14 -17.84
N LEU A 41 3.09 22.91 -17.41
CA LEU A 41 3.56 22.57 -16.09
C LEU A 41 4.83 21.71 -16.22
N PRO A 42 6.04 22.31 -16.22
CA PRO A 42 7.28 21.54 -16.31
C PRO A 42 7.45 20.68 -15.06
N ILE A 43 7.18 19.39 -15.19
CA ILE A 43 7.39 18.39 -14.14
C ILE A 43 8.90 18.30 -13.90
N PRO A 44 9.40 18.51 -12.67
CA PRO A 44 10.84 18.53 -12.40
C PRO A 44 11.44 17.12 -12.57
N GLU A 45 12.72 17.06 -12.95
CA GLU A 45 13.49 15.83 -12.86
C GLU A 45 13.71 15.47 -11.38
N CYS A 46 13.07 14.40 -10.89
CA CYS A 46 13.04 14.13 -9.45
C CYS A 46 14.45 13.90 -8.86
N GLY A 47 15.36 13.32 -9.65
CA GLY A 47 16.75 13.12 -9.26
C GLY A 47 17.55 14.40 -8.97
N GLU A 48 17.11 15.56 -9.50
CA GLU A 48 17.71 16.88 -9.28
C GLU A 48 17.12 17.63 -8.07
N LEU A 49 16.11 17.07 -7.40
CA LEU A 49 15.49 17.68 -6.23
C LEU A 49 16.35 17.46 -4.97
N PRO A 50 16.32 18.39 -3.99
CA PRO A 50 17.10 18.25 -2.76
C PRO A 50 16.74 16.97 -1.97
N PRO A 51 17.72 16.19 -1.51
CA PRO A 51 17.48 14.98 -0.71
C PRO A 51 16.92 15.31 0.67
N LEU A 52 16.13 14.38 1.23
CA LEU A 52 15.54 14.53 2.57
C LEU A 52 16.62 14.82 3.63
N GLY A 53 16.34 15.77 4.51
CA GLY A 53 17.27 16.20 5.57
C GLY A 53 18.27 17.28 5.13
N SER A 54 18.32 17.66 3.85
CA SER A 54 19.07 18.86 3.43
C SER A 54 18.33 20.14 3.87
N THR A 55 19.06 21.23 4.09
CA THR A 55 18.50 22.54 4.41
C THR A 55 17.53 23.07 3.34
N GLU A 56 17.73 22.66 2.09
CA GLU A 56 16.90 23.04 0.95
C GLU A 56 15.59 22.22 0.91
N SER A 57 15.64 20.95 1.32
CA SER A 57 14.45 20.07 1.39
C SER A 57 13.39 20.59 2.36
N ALA A 58 13.76 21.33 3.40
CA ALA A 58 12.85 21.91 4.38
C ALA A 58 11.82 22.91 3.81
N THR A 59 11.96 23.32 2.55
CA THR A 59 11.06 24.30 1.89
C THR A 59 10.26 23.73 0.70
N CYS A 60 10.32 22.42 0.47
CA CYS A 60 9.60 21.77 -0.62
C CYS A 60 8.07 21.76 -0.41
N ILE A 61 7.32 21.57 -1.50
CA ILE A 61 5.86 21.37 -1.45
C ILE A 61 5.58 19.86 -1.28
N PRO A 62 4.92 19.45 -0.19
CA PRO A 62 4.39 18.11 -0.07
C PRO A 62 3.03 17.97 -0.79
N LEU A 63 2.82 16.83 -1.44
CA LEU A 63 1.59 16.38 -2.08
C LEU A 63 0.63 15.68 -1.10
N GLY A 64 1.13 15.33 0.09
CA GLY A 64 0.32 14.72 1.15
C GLY A 64 0.08 13.22 0.91
N LEU A 65 1.05 12.52 0.32
CA LEU A 65 0.95 11.09 0.06
C LEU A 65 1.02 10.31 1.39
N PRO A 66 -0.04 9.57 1.78
CA PRO A 66 -0.28 9.20 3.19
C PRO A 66 0.62 8.09 3.75
N HIS A 67 1.64 7.64 3.01
CA HIS A 67 2.47 6.49 3.37
C HIS A 67 3.96 6.77 3.59
N LEU A 68 4.40 8.03 3.46
CA LEU A 68 5.77 8.44 3.82
C LEU A 68 5.99 8.60 5.34
N THR A 69 4.92 8.50 6.14
CA THR A 69 5.03 8.29 7.59
C THR A 69 5.44 6.84 7.86
N SER A 70 6.58 6.55 8.48
CA SER A 70 7.56 7.44 9.11
C SER A 70 8.94 6.81 9.05
N VAL A 71 9.91 7.50 8.46
CA VAL A 71 11.33 7.27 8.79
C VAL A 71 11.51 7.80 10.22
N VAL A 72 11.39 6.90 11.20
CA VAL A 72 11.71 7.22 12.59
C VAL A 72 13.22 7.12 12.70
N GLU A 73 13.90 8.26 12.84
CA GLU A 73 15.37 8.34 12.89
C GLU A 73 15.97 7.45 14.01
N ASP A 74 15.20 7.16 15.06
CA ASP A 74 15.60 6.31 16.19
C ASP A 74 15.47 4.78 15.98
N HIS A 75 15.03 4.28 14.82
CA HIS A 75 14.94 2.83 14.54
C HIS A 75 16.33 2.21 14.25
N ASN A 76 17.19 2.20 15.27
CA ASN A 76 18.53 1.59 15.27
C ASN A 76 18.52 0.06 15.43
N CYS A 77 17.36 -0.55 15.69
CA CYS A 77 17.19 -1.99 15.84
C CYS A 77 15.85 -2.47 15.26
N TYR A 78 15.68 -3.78 15.06
CA TYR A 78 14.41 -4.38 14.62
C TYR A 78 13.81 -5.37 15.63
N VAL A 79 12.47 -5.45 15.68
CA VAL A 79 11.73 -6.38 16.55
C VAL A 79 11.24 -7.58 15.74
N GLY A 80 11.30 -8.78 16.31
CA GLY A 80 10.84 -10.01 15.65
C GLY A 80 11.63 -10.30 14.37
N ASN A 81 10.95 -10.38 13.23
CA ASN A 81 11.55 -10.52 11.90
C ASN A 81 11.87 -9.16 11.23
N GLY A 82 11.51 -8.04 11.87
CA GLY A 82 11.73 -6.70 11.33
C GLY A 82 10.76 -6.24 10.24
N GLN A 83 9.59 -6.87 10.09
CA GLN A 83 8.52 -6.37 9.19
C GLN A 83 8.12 -4.91 9.48
N SER A 84 8.11 -4.52 10.76
CA SER A 84 7.84 -3.15 11.23
C SER A 84 9.07 -2.23 11.26
N TYR A 85 10.24 -2.68 10.78
CA TYR A 85 11.45 -1.86 10.75
C TYR A 85 11.31 -0.71 9.76
N ARG A 86 11.62 0.52 10.21
CA ARG A 86 11.55 1.76 9.40
C ARG A 86 12.80 2.63 9.50
N GLY A 87 13.92 2.09 9.99
CA GLY A 87 15.19 2.79 10.06
C GLY A 87 15.84 3.01 8.68
N THR A 88 16.97 3.71 8.68
CA THR A 88 17.66 4.27 7.50
C THR A 88 18.88 3.47 7.01
N VAL A 89 19.15 2.29 7.59
CA VAL A 89 20.24 1.42 7.13
C VAL A 89 20.01 1.02 5.68
N LYS A 90 21.04 1.17 4.83
CA LYS A 90 20.99 1.08 3.35
C LYS A 90 22.16 0.28 2.75
N GLU A 91 22.74 -0.60 3.54
CA GLU A 91 23.87 -1.46 3.17
C GLU A 91 23.58 -2.90 3.64
N ILE A 92 23.97 -3.89 2.83
CA ILE A 92 23.87 -5.31 3.22
C ILE A 92 24.99 -5.70 4.19
N ALA A 93 24.91 -6.89 4.78
CA ALA A 93 25.91 -7.36 5.76
C ALA A 93 27.34 -7.44 5.21
N SER A 94 27.55 -7.66 3.90
CA SER A 94 28.86 -7.54 3.24
C SER A 94 29.41 -6.11 3.12
N GLY A 95 28.58 -5.09 3.33
CA GLY A 95 28.91 -3.67 3.18
C GLY A 95 28.58 -3.06 1.81
N ASP A 96 28.01 -3.82 0.87
CA ASP A 96 27.60 -3.27 -0.43
C ASP A 96 26.33 -2.39 -0.30
N PRO A 97 26.21 -1.30 -1.08
CA PRO A 97 25.04 -0.43 -1.03
C PRO A 97 23.77 -1.13 -1.56
N CYS A 98 22.66 -0.88 -0.88
CA CYS A 98 21.33 -1.31 -1.30
C CYS A 98 20.86 -0.58 -2.57
N ARG A 99 20.16 -1.30 -3.43
CA ARG A 99 19.44 -0.78 -4.58
C ARG A 99 18.05 -0.25 -4.18
N PRO A 100 17.58 0.89 -4.73
CA PRO A 100 16.21 1.38 -4.51
C PRO A 100 15.14 0.32 -4.77
N TRP A 101 14.08 0.29 -3.94
CA TRP A 101 12.99 -0.69 -4.10
C TRP A 101 12.16 -0.45 -5.36
N SER A 102 11.93 0.81 -5.72
CA SER A 102 11.23 1.23 -6.93
C SER A 102 11.87 0.74 -8.23
N HIS A 103 13.17 0.38 -8.21
CA HIS A 103 13.91 -0.19 -9.34
C HIS A 103 13.75 -1.72 -9.45
N GLN A 104 12.92 -2.35 -8.62
CA GLN A 104 12.75 -3.81 -8.54
C GLN A 104 11.40 -4.23 -9.10
N TYR A 105 11.40 -5.03 -10.17
CA TYR A 105 10.16 -5.47 -10.83
C TYR A 105 9.36 -6.53 -10.04
N LYS A 106 9.95 -7.16 -9.02
CA LYS A 106 9.31 -8.23 -8.23
C LYS A 106 8.49 -7.75 -7.04
N PHE A 107 8.86 -6.62 -6.44
CA PHE A 107 8.23 -6.10 -5.23
C PHE A 107 7.58 -4.76 -5.56
N LYS A 108 6.25 -4.74 -5.62
CA LYS A 108 5.50 -3.52 -5.91
C LYS A 108 5.20 -2.77 -4.62
N SER A 109 5.55 -1.49 -4.59
CA SER A 109 5.28 -0.61 -3.45
C SER A 109 3.78 -0.39 -3.17
N SER A 110 2.90 -0.74 -4.12
CA SER A 110 1.45 -0.80 -3.92
C SER A 110 0.96 -2.04 -3.15
N GLU A 111 1.77 -3.10 -3.07
CA GLU A 111 1.49 -4.33 -2.32
C GLU A 111 2.23 -4.33 -0.96
N TYR A 112 3.40 -3.69 -0.91
CA TYR A 112 4.25 -3.56 0.27
C TYR A 112 4.49 -2.08 0.60
N PRO A 113 3.61 -1.42 1.39
CA PRO A 113 3.73 0.00 1.70
C PRO A 113 5.03 0.38 2.41
N GLU A 114 5.69 -0.57 3.06
CA GLU A 114 7.03 -0.43 3.66
C GLU A 114 8.17 -0.17 2.66
N LEU A 115 7.92 -0.37 1.37
CA LEU A 115 8.86 -0.12 0.27
C LEU A 115 8.64 1.23 -0.43
N MET A 116 7.54 1.93 -0.11
CA MET A 116 7.20 3.22 -0.70
C MET A 116 8.20 4.31 -0.33
N GLY A 117 8.46 5.20 -1.29
CA GLY A 117 9.19 6.46 -1.07
C GLY A 117 10.53 6.54 -1.77
N GLY A 118 10.76 5.76 -2.84
CA GLY A 118 12.00 5.80 -3.64
C GLY A 118 13.25 5.30 -2.92
N HIS A 119 13.19 5.06 -1.62
CA HIS A 119 14.35 4.76 -0.78
C HIS A 119 14.98 3.39 -1.07
N ASN A 120 16.24 3.23 -0.66
CA ASN A 120 16.96 1.95 -0.67
C ASN A 120 17.15 1.33 0.72
N TYR A 121 16.44 1.83 1.75
CA TYR A 121 16.58 1.32 3.11
C TYR A 121 16.17 -0.15 3.25
N CYS A 122 16.82 -0.88 4.13
CA CYS A 122 16.53 -2.29 4.40
C CYS A 122 15.11 -2.47 4.96
N ARG A 123 14.40 -3.47 4.45
CA ARG A 123 13.00 -3.78 4.79
C ARG A 123 12.79 -5.29 4.80
N ASN A 124 11.64 -5.74 5.30
CA ASN A 124 11.23 -7.14 5.22
C ASN A 124 9.80 -7.23 4.67
N PRO A 125 9.63 -7.19 3.33
CA PRO A 125 8.32 -7.20 2.67
C PRO A 125 7.41 -8.33 3.17
N GLY A 126 6.27 -7.96 3.75
CA GLY A 126 5.30 -8.93 4.28
C GLY A 126 5.81 -9.82 5.42
N GLY A 127 7.00 -9.53 5.98
CA GLY A 127 7.63 -10.35 7.02
C GLY A 127 8.17 -11.70 6.54
N ALA A 128 8.40 -11.87 5.23
CA ALA A 128 8.73 -13.15 4.62
C ALA A 128 10.11 -13.74 5.03
N GLU A 129 11.07 -12.90 5.39
CA GLU A 129 12.43 -13.30 5.79
C GLU A 129 12.61 -13.21 7.33
N PRO A 130 13.67 -13.78 7.93
CA PRO A 130 13.90 -13.70 9.38
C PRO A 130 14.46 -12.34 9.86
N ALA A 131 14.90 -11.46 8.97
CA ALA A 131 15.50 -10.16 9.28
C ALA A 131 15.27 -9.15 8.12
N PRO A 132 15.40 -7.84 8.33
CA PRO A 132 15.41 -6.86 7.24
C PRO A 132 16.59 -7.06 6.29
N TRP A 133 16.34 -6.89 5.00
CA TRP A 133 17.25 -7.19 3.91
C TRP A 133 17.09 -6.17 2.77
N CYS A 134 17.98 -6.23 1.78
CA CYS A 134 17.81 -5.53 0.51
C CYS A 134 18.53 -6.30 -0.61
N PHE A 135 18.44 -5.79 -1.84
CA PHE A 135 19.30 -6.24 -2.95
C PHE A 135 20.49 -5.29 -3.09
N SER A 136 21.70 -5.83 -3.24
CA SER A 136 22.87 -5.04 -3.64
C SER A 136 22.73 -4.60 -5.11
N ASP A 137 23.29 -3.42 -5.43
CA ASP A 137 23.45 -2.93 -6.81
C ASP A 137 24.70 -3.52 -7.51
N SER A 138 25.43 -4.44 -6.85
CA SER A 138 26.53 -5.20 -7.44
C SER A 138 26.08 -6.23 -8.48
N ASP A 139 27.04 -6.69 -9.30
CA ASP A 139 26.84 -7.50 -10.50
C ASP A 139 26.40 -8.95 -10.19
N ASN A 140 25.16 -9.08 -9.74
CA ASN A 140 24.26 -10.26 -9.77
C ASN A 140 22.91 -10.03 -9.03
N PHE A 141 22.59 -8.81 -8.56
CA PHE A 141 21.41 -8.52 -7.74
C PHE A 141 21.31 -9.43 -6.50
N ARG A 142 22.40 -9.49 -5.74
CA ARG A 142 22.49 -10.35 -4.55
C ARG A 142 21.52 -9.86 -3.46
N LYS A 143 20.61 -10.74 -3.05
CA LYS A 143 19.74 -10.55 -1.88
C LYS A 143 20.50 -10.93 -0.62
N GLU A 144 20.59 -10.04 0.36
CA GLU A 144 21.27 -10.34 1.63
C GLU A 144 20.64 -9.57 2.80
N PRO A 145 20.56 -10.14 4.02
CA PRO A 145 20.21 -9.40 5.23
C PRO A 145 21.15 -8.20 5.45
N CYS A 146 20.60 -7.16 6.07
CA CYS A 146 21.37 -5.99 6.47
C CYS A 146 21.88 -6.13 7.90
N ASN A 147 23.00 -5.46 8.22
CA ASN A 147 23.61 -5.50 9.55
C ASN A 147 22.87 -4.57 10.54
N ILE A 148 21.66 -4.96 10.93
CA ILE A 148 20.83 -4.26 11.91
C ILE A 148 20.71 -5.16 13.15
N PRO A 149 20.92 -4.66 14.38
CA PRO A 149 20.74 -5.47 15.58
C PRO A 149 19.24 -5.75 15.83
N GLN A 150 18.92 -6.91 16.42
CA GLN A 150 17.61 -7.11 17.02
C GLN A 150 17.46 -6.24 18.28
N CYS A 151 16.30 -5.62 18.45
CA CYS A 151 16.00 -4.86 19.65
C CYS A 151 16.03 -5.79 20.86
N GLY A 152 16.90 -5.48 21.81
CA GLY A 152 17.20 -6.40 22.89
C GLY A 152 16.03 -6.60 23.86
N ILE A 153 15.40 -7.78 23.80
CA ILE A 153 14.75 -8.41 24.96
C ILE A 153 15.83 -9.08 25.86
N PHE A 154 17.08 -8.63 25.76
CA PHE A 154 18.26 -9.14 26.47
C PHE A 154 18.26 -8.70 27.93
N GLY A 155 17.34 -9.30 28.70
CA GLY A 155 17.25 -9.12 30.16
C GLY A 155 16.49 -10.23 30.89
N LEU A 156 15.53 -10.91 30.23
CA LEU A 156 14.66 -11.91 30.88
C LEU A 156 14.93 -13.36 30.45
N GLU A 157 14.98 -13.68 29.15
CA GLU A 157 15.05 -15.08 28.66
C GLU A 157 16.24 -15.88 29.22
N THR A 158 17.43 -15.26 29.30
CA THR A 158 18.63 -15.91 29.87
C THR A 158 18.57 -16.08 31.39
N LYS A 159 17.78 -15.26 32.10
CA LYS A 159 17.58 -15.40 33.55
C LYS A 159 16.52 -16.43 33.90
N VAL A 160 15.48 -16.61 33.08
CA VAL A 160 14.45 -17.64 33.32
C VAL A 160 15.07 -19.05 33.33
N SER A 161 15.98 -19.36 32.39
CA SER A 161 16.66 -20.66 32.37
C SER A 161 17.55 -20.91 33.60
N LEU A 162 18.26 -19.88 34.09
CA LEU A 162 19.10 -19.98 35.30
C LEU A 162 18.28 -20.12 36.59
N VAL A 163 17.17 -19.37 36.70
CA VAL A 163 16.26 -19.45 37.86
C VAL A 163 15.48 -20.77 37.85
N ALA A 164 15.06 -21.27 36.69
CA ALA A 164 14.42 -22.57 36.56
C ALA A 164 15.38 -23.73 36.93
N ALA A 165 16.64 -23.69 36.48
CA ALA A 165 17.64 -24.69 36.85
C ALA A 165 17.96 -24.68 38.35
N GLY A 166 18.15 -23.49 38.95
CA GLY A 166 18.36 -23.34 40.40
C GLY A 166 17.15 -23.79 41.23
N GLY A 167 15.94 -23.42 40.81
CA GLY A 167 14.69 -23.84 41.45
C GLY A 167 14.46 -25.35 41.36
N LEU A 168 14.71 -25.96 40.20
CA LEU A 168 14.58 -27.40 40.00
C LEU A 168 15.61 -28.17 40.84
N ALA A 169 16.87 -27.70 40.89
CA ALA A 169 17.90 -28.28 41.74
C ALA A 169 17.54 -28.19 43.23
N ALA A 170 17.01 -27.05 43.69
CA ALA A 170 16.56 -26.87 45.08
C ALA A 170 15.37 -27.79 45.42
N VAL A 171 14.38 -27.92 44.52
CA VAL A 171 13.24 -28.83 44.71
C VAL A 171 13.69 -30.29 44.71
N VAL A 172 14.60 -30.70 43.82
CA VAL A 172 15.19 -32.05 43.81
C VAL A 172 15.98 -32.31 45.09
N LEU A 173 16.78 -31.34 45.58
CA LEU A 173 17.53 -31.47 46.82
C LEU A 173 16.58 -31.60 48.04
N LEU A 174 15.50 -30.82 48.06
CA LEU A 174 14.48 -30.89 49.11
C LEU A 174 13.73 -32.24 49.08
N LEU A 175 13.37 -32.72 47.89
CA LEU A 175 12.75 -34.04 47.70
C LEU A 175 13.71 -35.17 48.08
N LEU A 176 15.00 -35.06 47.79
CA LEU A 176 16.02 -36.02 48.24
C LEU A 176 16.21 -35.99 49.76
N LEU A 177 16.19 -34.81 50.40
CA LEU A 177 16.17 -34.66 51.85
C LEU A 177 14.93 -35.30 52.48
N VAL A 178 13.74 -35.02 51.94
CA VAL A 178 12.48 -35.64 52.37
C VAL A 178 12.50 -37.16 52.14
N LEU A 179 13.05 -37.63 51.02
CA LEU A 179 13.23 -39.06 50.74
C LEU A 179 14.23 -39.71 51.70
N LEU A 180 15.34 -39.06 52.05
CA LEU A 180 16.28 -39.56 53.06
C LEU A 180 15.61 -39.64 54.44
N ILE A 181 14.89 -38.60 54.85
CA ILE A 181 14.10 -38.57 56.11
C ILE A 181 13.01 -39.67 56.09
N CYS A 182 12.39 -39.92 54.94
CA CYS A 182 11.35 -40.95 54.78
C CYS A 182 11.94 -42.38 54.71
N CYS A 183 13.10 -42.58 54.08
CA CYS A 183 13.83 -43.85 54.02
C CYS A 183 14.39 -44.22 55.39
N CYS A 184 14.90 -43.26 56.16
CA CYS A 184 15.25 -43.45 57.58
C CYS A 184 14.05 -43.79 58.48
N ARG A 185 12.81 -43.58 58.01
CA ARG A 185 11.56 -43.90 58.75
C ARG A 185 10.76 -45.06 58.16
N ARG A 186 11.18 -45.65 57.05
CA ARG A 186 10.45 -46.73 56.34
C ARG A 186 11.39 -47.83 55.85
N GLY A 187 12.10 -48.45 56.79
CA GLY A 187 12.60 -49.81 56.56
C GLY A 187 11.43 -50.77 56.27
N CYS A 188 11.58 -51.61 55.25
CA CYS A 188 10.70 -52.73 54.87
C CYS A 188 9.26 -52.41 54.40
N LYS A 189 9.03 -52.45 53.08
CA LYS A 189 8.50 -53.67 52.39
C LYS A 189 8.41 -53.53 50.84
N SER A 190 8.10 -54.66 50.20
CA SER A 190 8.43 -55.00 48.79
C SER A 190 7.34 -54.73 47.74
N LYS A 191 7.80 -54.62 46.47
CA LYS A 191 7.19 -54.88 45.13
C LYS A 191 5.80 -55.57 45.12
N LYS A 192 4.84 -55.21 44.24
CA LYS A 192 4.70 -55.55 42.78
C LYS A 192 3.35 -54.96 42.25
N SER A 193 2.96 -54.93 40.96
CA SER A 193 3.62 -54.76 39.63
C SER A 193 2.57 -54.86 38.48
N THR A 194 2.86 -54.32 37.27
CA THR A 194 2.14 -54.57 35.98
C THR A 194 0.81 -53.81 35.77
N GLY A 195 0.45 -53.25 34.60
CA GLY A 195 1.17 -53.02 33.33
C GLY A 195 0.21 -52.75 32.13
N LYS A 196 0.79 -52.57 30.93
CA LYS A 196 0.16 -52.44 29.57
C LYS A 196 -0.51 -51.10 29.19
N SER A 197 -0.26 -50.68 27.94
CA SER A 197 -1.01 -49.68 27.17
C SER A 197 -1.24 -50.21 25.74
N LEU A 198 -2.23 -49.67 25.03
CA LEU A 198 -2.83 -50.22 23.80
C LEU A 198 -2.91 -49.15 22.68
N SER A 199 -3.07 -49.64 21.45
CA SER A 199 -3.06 -49.01 20.11
C SER A 199 -4.06 -47.89 19.79
N SER A 200 -3.89 -47.28 18.58
CA SER A 200 -4.93 -46.88 17.58
C SER A 200 -4.98 -45.37 17.25
N VAL A 201 -5.19 -44.79 16.04
CA VAL A 201 -5.05 -45.07 14.58
C VAL A 201 -5.75 -43.89 13.82
N GLY A 202 -5.21 -43.41 12.68
CA GLY A 202 -5.94 -42.70 11.58
C GLY A 202 -6.34 -41.22 11.76
N SER A 203 -6.75 -40.45 10.74
CA SER A 203 -6.63 -40.54 9.26
C SER A 203 -7.14 -39.23 8.57
N MET A 204 -6.97 -39.12 7.23
CA MET A 204 -7.77 -38.35 6.24
C MET A 204 -7.19 -37.07 5.57
N GLN A 205 -7.82 -36.70 4.44
CA GLN A 205 -7.21 -36.14 3.21
C GLN A 205 -7.73 -34.76 2.77
N ALA A 206 -7.21 -34.29 1.64
CA ALA A 206 -7.41 -32.99 0.98
C ALA A 206 -8.80 -32.72 0.37
N LEU A 207 -9.00 -31.46 -0.06
CA LEU A 207 -10.01 -31.02 -1.04
C LEU A 207 -9.43 -29.94 -1.96
N GLU A 208 -9.76 -30.01 -3.25
CA GLU A 208 -9.67 -28.93 -4.25
C GLU A 208 -11.10 -28.50 -4.65
N MET A 209 -11.29 -27.30 -5.23
CA MET A 209 -12.18 -27.12 -6.41
C MET A 209 -11.88 -25.83 -7.20
N ASN A 210 -12.37 -25.77 -8.43
CA ASN A 210 -12.02 -24.88 -9.54
C ASN A 210 -13.19 -23.97 -10.00
N SER A 211 -12.91 -23.12 -11.01
CA SER A 211 -13.85 -22.40 -11.91
C SER A 211 -14.33 -21.01 -11.41
N LEU A 212 -14.43 -19.95 -12.23
CA LEU A 212 -14.78 -19.87 -13.66
C LEU A 212 -13.90 -18.91 -14.50
N LEU A 213 -13.85 -19.20 -15.81
CA LEU A 213 -13.22 -18.39 -16.86
C LEU A 213 -14.04 -17.14 -17.26
N ARG A 214 -13.35 -16.03 -17.59
CA ARG A 214 -13.81 -15.11 -18.65
C ARG A 214 -12.60 -14.52 -19.39
N LYS A 215 -12.61 -14.59 -20.72
CA LYS A 215 -11.53 -14.09 -21.61
C LYS A 215 -11.58 -12.56 -21.78
N PRO A 216 -10.44 -11.90 -22.10
CA PRO A 216 -10.37 -10.45 -22.22
C PRO A 216 -10.96 -9.93 -23.53
N GLY A 217 -11.52 -8.72 -23.46
CA GLY A 217 -12.09 -7.99 -24.60
C GLY A 217 -12.80 -6.74 -24.12
N GLN A 218 -12.04 -5.64 -23.97
CA GLN A 218 -12.44 -4.25 -23.68
C GLN A 218 -13.70 -4.10 -22.80
N ALA A 219 -13.50 -3.85 -21.51
CA ALA A 219 -14.61 -3.68 -20.59
C ALA A 219 -15.27 -2.31 -20.81
N LYS A 220 -16.28 -2.25 -21.69
CA LYS A 220 -17.01 -1.01 -21.99
C LYS A 220 -18.04 -0.68 -20.90
N ALA A 221 -18.17 0.61 -20.57
CA ALA A 221 -19.14 1.08 -19.59
C ALA A 221 -20.60 0.78 -20.03
N PRO A 222 -21.51 0.48 -19.08
CA PRO A 222 -22.93 0.31 -19.40
C PRO A 222 -23.55 1.59 -19.98
N GLU A 223 -24.23 1.47 -21.13
CA GLU A 223 -25.02 2.58 -21.70
C GLU A 223 -26.36 2.69 -20.93
N ILE A 224 -26.65 3.87 -20.39
CA ILE A 224 -27.85 4.16 -19.58
C ILE A 224 -28.80 5.07 -20.37
N PRO A 225 -30.11 4.78 -20.45
CA PRO A 225 -31.08 5.70 -21.05
C PRO A 225 -31.16 7.01 -20.27
N ILE A 226 -31.23 8.16 -20.96
CA ILE A 226 -31.34 9.47 -20.28
C ILE A 226 -32.61 9.57 -19.41
N SER A 227 -33.68 8.84 -19.77
CA SER A 227 -34.92 8.73 -18.99
C SER A 227 -34.73 8.14 -17.59
N ASN A 228 -33.66 7.38 -17.36
CA ASN A 228 -33.37 6.73 -16.08
C ASN A 228 -32.53 7.61 -15.15
N VAL A 229 -32.21 8.84 -15.56
CA VAL A 229 -31.24 9.72 -14.88
C VAL A 229 -31.89 11.06 -14.56
N GLN A 230 -31.98 11.38 -13.28
CA GLN A 230 -32.51 12.65 -12.80
C GLN A 230 -31.36 13.55 -12.34
N PHE A 231 -31.27 14.75 -12.94
CA PHE A 231 -30.30 15.78 -12.57
C PHE A 231 -30.83 16.62 -11.40
N TYR A 232 -29.92 17.01 -10.51
CA TYR A 232 -30.13 17.94 -9.41
C TYR A 232 -29.15 19.11 -9.51
N GLN A 233 -28.72 19.66 -8.38
CA GLN A 233 -27.76 20.77 -8.29
C GLN A 233 -26.44 20.49 -9.03
N GLU A 234 -25.88 21.54 -9.61
CA GLU A 234 -24.50 21.58 -10.08
C GLU A 234 -23.54 21.44 -8.89
N LEU A 235 -22.47 20.66 -9.08
CA LEU A 235 -21.39 20.42 -8.11
C LEU A 235 -20.11 21.18 -8.49
N GLY A 236 -19.92 21.46 -9.78
CA GLY A 236 -18.77 22.19 -10.31
C GLY A 236 -18.71 22.11 -11.84
N GLU A 237 -17.68 22.71 -12.43
CA GLU A 237 -17.39 22.65 -13.86
C GLU A 237 -15.95 22.19 -14.09
N GLY A 238 -15.74 21.39 -15.13
CA GLY A 238 -14.41 20.94 -15.56
C GLY A 238 -14.21 20.97 -17.07
N ALA A 239 -13.09 20.42 -17.54
CA ALA A 239 -12.60 20.55 -18.91
C ALA A 239 -13.63 20.22 -20.01
N PHE A 240 -14.46 19.20 -19.77
CA PHE A 240 -15.48 18.75 -20.71
C PHE A 240 -16.82 19.46 -20.57
N GLY A 241 -17.15 19.96 -19.38
CA GLY A 241 -18.49 20.40 -19.02
C GLY A 241 -18.78 20.39 -17.53
N LYS A 242 -20.06 20.61 -17.23
CA LYS A 242 -20.55 20.73 -15.85
C LYS A 242 -20.74 19.36 -15.22
N VAL A 243 -20.52 19.28 -13.93
CA VAL A 243 -20.75 18.09 -13.11
C VAL A 243 -21.92 18.37 -12.18
N TYR A 244 -22.90 17.48 -12.20
CA TYR A 244 -24.13 17.58 -11.42
C TYR A 244 -24.23 16.45 -10.41
N LYS A 245 -24.96 16.69 -9.32
CA LYS A 245 -25.51 15.61 -8.50
C LYS A 245 -26.74 15.06 -9.23
N GLY A 246 -26.99 13.78 -9.13
CA GLY A 246 -28.19 13.15 -9.69
C GLY A 246 -28.55 11.86 -8.98
N ASP A 247 -29.69 11.27 -9.35
CA ASP A 247 -30.04 9.89 -9.05
C ASP A 247 -30.21 9.13 -10.39
N ALA A 248 -29.79 7.86 -10.44
CA ALA A 248 -29.85 7.05 -11.64
C ALA A 248 -30.34 5.62 -11.36
N ILE A 249 -31.19 5.09 -12.25
CA ILE A 249 -31.75 3.73 -12.16
C ILE A 249 -31.07 2.82 -13.17
N PHE A 250 -30.16 1.98 -12.67
CA PHE A 250 -29.33 1.08 -13.49
C PHE A 250 -30.04 -0.22 -13.88
N ARG A 251 -31.01 -0.69 -13.07
CA ARG A 251 -31.84 -1.86 -13.39
C ARG A 251 -33.29 -1.62 -13.00
N LEU A 252 -34.20 -2.19 -13.78
CA LEU A 252 -35.64 -2.06 -13.56
C LEU A 252 -36.04 -2.71 -12.23
N GLY A 253 -36.63 -1.93 -11.33
CA GLY A 253 -37.03 -2.39 -9.98
C GLY A 253 -35.97 -2.21 -8.88
N GLU A 254 -34.75 -1.76 -9.20
CA GLU A 254 -33.80 -1.31 -8.18
C GLU A 254 -34.10 0.14 -7.76
N ALA A 255 -33.77 0.50 -6.51
CA ALA A 255 -33.90 1.87 -6.02
C ALA A 255 -32.93 2.82 -6.74
N PRO A 256 -33.27 4.11 -6.93
CA PRO A 256 -32.37 5.07 -7.56
C PRO A 256 -31.05 5.21 -6.77
N LEU A 257 -29.93 5.05 -7.46
CA LEU A 257 -28.59 5.20 -6.89
C LEU A 257 -28.11 6.65 -7.07
N ARG A 258 -27.57 7.23 -6.00
CA ARG A 258 -27.01 8.58 -6.01
C ARG A 258 -25.72 8.61 -6.84
N VAL A 259 -25.66 9.52 -7.81
CA VAL A 259 -24.55 9.64 -8.77
C VAL A 259 -24.01 11.07 -8.89
N ALA A 260 -22.76 11.17 -9.34
CA ALA A 260 -22.20 12.38 -9.93
C ALA A 260 -22.22 12.23 -11.46
N ILE A 261 -22.77 13.22 -12.17
CA ILE A 261 -23.00 13.19 -13.61
C ILE A 261 -22.11 14.24 -14.29
N LYS A 262 -21.04 13.79 -14.96
CA LYS A 262 -20.13 14.65 -15.73
C LYS A 262 -20.66 14.78 -17.15
N THR A 263 -21.08 15.99 -17.54
CA THR A 263 -21.69 16.29 -18.85
C THR A 263 -20.65 16.80 -19.85
N LEU A 264 -20.92 16.60 -21.14
CA LEU A 264 -20.17 17.19 -22.24
C LEU A 264 -20.88 18.46 -22.75
N LYS A 265 -20.15 19.58 -22.88
CA LYS A 265 -20.68 20.84 -23.45
C LYS A 265 -21.23 20.60 -24.87
N ALA A 266 -22.40 21.12 -25.19
CA ALA A 266 -22.99 21.03 -26.54
C ALA A 266 -22.06 21.62 -27.63
N SER A 267 -21.33 22.68 -27.29
CA SER A 267 -20.32 23.35 -28.12
C SER A 267 -18.95 22.64 -28.16
N ALA A 268 -18.80 21.46 -27.55
CA ALA A 268 -17.52 20.74 -27.50
C ALA A 268 -16.97 20.42 -28.90
N THR A 269 -15.68 20.70 -29.09
CA THR A 269 -14.95 20.41 -30.33
C THR A 269 -14.89 18.91 -30.61
N ALA A 270 -14.60 18.53 -31.86
CA ALA A 270 -14.41 17.11 -32.22
C ALA A 270 -13.31 16.43 -31.39
N LYS A 271 -12.23 17.16 -31.06
CA LYS A 271 -11.17 16.70 -30.15
C LYS A 271 -11.72 16.46 -28.74
N THR A 272 -12.39 17.45 -28.16
CA THR A 272 -13.00 17.35 -26.82
C THR A 272 -14.01 16.20 -26.73
N LYS A 273 -14.78 15.96 -27.79
CA LYS A 273 -15.70 14.82 -27.91
C LYS A 273 -14.97 13.47 -27.93
N LEU A 274 -13.85 13.37 -28.64
CA LEU A 274 -13.02 12.16 -28.66
C LEU A 274 -12.35 11.90 -27.30
N ASP A 275 -11.79 12.93 -26.68
CA ASP A 275 -11.11 12.82 -25.40
C ASP A 275 -12.10 12.44 -24.27
N PHE A 276 -13.34 12.94 -24.32
CA PHE A 276 -14.43 12.53 -23.40
C PHE A 276 -14.75 11.04 -23.49
N PHE A 277 -14.88 10.50 -24.70
CA PHE A 277 -15.12 9.06 -24.88
C PHE A 277 -13.92 8.21 -24.49
N ARG A 278 -12.69 8.69 -24.73
CA ARG A 278 -11.48 7.99 -24.27
C ARG A 278 -11.39 7.93 -22.75
N GLU A 279 -11.73 9.01 -22.05
CA GLU A 279 -11.83 9.01 -20.58
C GLU A 279 -12.86 7.98 -20.10
N ALA A 280 -14.04 7.93 -20.73
CA ALA A 280 -15.08 6.97 -20.40
C ALA A 280 -14.64 5.51 -20.61
N ASP A 281 -13.98 5.20 -21.72
CA ASP A 281 -13.49 3.84 -22.00
C ASP A 281 -12.36 3.43 -21.02
N LEU A 282 -11.46 4.34 -20.65
CA LEU A 282 -10.42 4.08 -19.64
C LEU A 282 -11.04 3.82 -18.26
N MET A 283 -11.98 4.67 -17.83
CA MET A 283 -12.63 4.55 -16.52
C MET A 283 -13.54 3.33 -16.41
N ALA A 284 -13.96 2.72 -17.52
CA ALA A 284 -14.77 1.51 -17.53
C ALA A 284 -13.99 0.23 -17.12
N GLU A 285 -12.66 0.23 -17.33
CA GLU A 285 -11.79 -0.88 -16.94
C GLU A 285 -11.31 -0.78 -15.48
N LEU A 286 -11.38 0.42 -14.88
CA LEU A 286 -10.88 0.70 -13.53
C LEU A 286 -11.91 0.33 -12.44
N LYS A 287 -11.69 -0.80 -11.77
CA LYS A 287 -12.47 -1.24 -10.61
C LYS A 287 -11.57 -1.46 -9.39
N HIS A 288 -11.61 -0.54 -8.45
CA HIS A 288 -10.79 -0.58 -7.24
C HIS A 288 -11.49 0.15 -6.09
N PRO A 289 -11.46 -0.35 -4.83
CA PRO A 289 -12.16 0.27 -3.70
C PRO A 289 -11.80 1.74 -3.42
N ASN A 290 -10.63 2.19 -3.87
CA ASN A 290 -10.17 3.58 -3.71
C ASN A 290 -10.31 4.46 -4.97
N ILE A 291 -10.73 3.92 -6.12
CA ILE A 291 -10.96 4.71 -7.35
C ILE A 291 -12.45 5.03 -7.47
N VAL A 292 -12.81 6.24 -7.90
CA VAL A 292 -14.23 6.58 -8.14
C VAL A 292 -14.73 5.77 -9.33
N CYS A 293 -15.65 4.84 -9.10
CA CYS A 293 -16.09 3.90 -10.14
C CYS A 293 -17.04 4.57 -11.14
N LEU A 294 -16.78 4.37 -12.44
CA LEU A 294 -17.72 4.67 -13.52
C LEU A 294 -18.83 3.60 -13.53
N LEU A 295 -20.06 4.04 -13.29
CA LEU A 295 -21.24 3.17 -13.20
C LEU A 295 -21.94 3.00 -14.54
N GLY A 296 -21.87 4.02 -15.40
CA GLY A 296 -22.44 3.99 -16.74
C GLY A 296 -22.20 5.28 -17.52
N VAL A 297 -22.63 5.29 -18.77
CA VAL A 297 -22.45 6.38 -19.72
C VAL A 297 -23.73 6.64 -20.51
N ILE A 298 -23.87 7.86 -21.02
CA ILE A 298 -24.88 8.25 -22.00
C ILE A 298 -24.11 8.80 -23.19
N THR A 299 -24.06 8.04 -24.28
CA THR A 299 -23.26 8.35 -25.47
C THR A 299 -24.12 8.55 -26.72
N LYS A 300 -25.31 7.94 -26.74
CA LYS A 300 -26.28 7.99 -27.85
C LYS A 300 -27.18 9.23 -27.86
N GLU A 301 -27.46 9.78 -26.69
CA GLU A 301 -28.39 10.89 -26.48
C GLU A 301 -27.64 12.11 -25.93
N ASP A 302 -28.15 13.32 -26.19
CA ASP A 302 -27.65 14.55 -25.59
C ASP A 302 -28.54 14.98 -24.40
N PRO A 303 -27.96 15.45 -23.28
CA PRO A 303 -26.53 15.66 -23.05
C PRO A 303 -25.77 14.34 -22.84
N ARG A 304 -24.61 14.21 -23.50
CA ARG A 304 -23.70 13.07 -23.29
C ARG A 304 -23.09 13.15 -21.90
N CYS A 305 -23.08 12.02 -21.19
CA CYS A 305 -22.76 11.96 -19.77
C CYS A 305 -21.87 10.77 -19.39
N MET A 306 -21.08 10.95 -18.34
CA MET A 306 -20.50 9.87 -17.54
C MET A 306 -21.12 9.89 -16.15
N LEU A 307 -21.54 8.73 -15.64
CA LEU A 307 -22.19 8.57 -14.34
C LEU A 307 -21.25 7.85 -13.38
N PHE A 308 -20.85 8.53 -12.32
CA PHE A 308 -19.94 8.05 -11.28
C PHE A 308 -20.66 7.83 -9.95
N GLU A 309 -20.10 6.99 -9.09
CA GLU A 309 -20.57 6.87 -7.70
C GLU A 309 -20.50 8.21 -6.96
N TYR A 310 -21.53 8.52 -6.16
CA TYR A 310 -21.56 9.77 -5.38
C TYR A 310 -20.99 9.57 -3.97
N MET A 311 -19.89 10.28 -3.69
CA MET A 311 -19.21 10.23 -2.39
C MET A 311 -19.94 11.08 -1.34
N THR A 312 -20.43 10.44 -0.28
CA THR A 312 -21.23 11.09 0.78
C THR A 312 -20.46 11.49 2.05
N GLN A 313 -19.24 11.00 2.25
CA GLN A 313 -18.44 11.28 3.45
C GLN A 313 -17.02 11.73 3.12
N LEU A 314 -16.65 12.90 3.66
CA LEU A 314 -15.35 13.58 3.46
C LEU A 314 -14.31 13.24 4.55
N HIS A 315 -14.50 12.16 5.32
CA HIS A 315 -13.61 11.82 6.43
C HIS A 315 -12.49 10.85 6.04
N THR A 316 -11.24 11.32 6.18
CA THR A 316 -9.97 10.58 6.34
C THR A 316 -9.50 9.59 5.27
N VAL A 317 -10.38 8.94 4.51
CA VAL A 317 -10.02 8.21 3.26
C VAL A 317 -10.14 9.14 2.04
N ALA A 318 -10.78 10.29 2.22
CA ALA A 318 -11.13 11.21 1.15
C ALA A 318 -9.92 11.85 0.45
N VAL A 319 -8.82 12.18 1.15
CA VAL A 319 -7.73 13.01 0.58
C VAL A 319 -7.07 12.35 -0.64
N SER A 320 -6.79 11.05 -0.61
CA SER A 320 -6.26 10.32 -1.78
C SER A 320 -7.29 10.15 -2.90
N ARG A 321 -8.59 10.00 -2.57
CA ARG A 321 -9.66 9.99 -3.59
C ARG A 321 -9.90 11.41 -4.17
N PHE A 322 -9.61 12.45 -3.39
CA PHE A 322 -9.73 13.86 -3.78
C PHE A 322 -8.62 14.30 -4.74
N SER A 323 -7.40 13.77 -4.62
CA SER A 323 -6.32 14.14 -5.54
C SER A 323 -6.62 13.74 -6.99
N ALA A 324 -7.26 12.58 -7.21
CA ALA A 324 -7.80 12.22 -8.52
C ALA A 324 -9.02 13.08 -8.91
N PHE A 325 -9.92 13.37 -7.97
CA PHE A 325 -11.13 14.16 -8.20
C PHE A 325 -10.83 15.62 -8.59
N VAL A 326 -9.87 16.27 -7.95
CA VAL A 326 -9.43 17.63 -8.31
C VAL A 326 -8.69 17.63 -9.65
N PHE A 327 -7.86 16.62 -9.93
CA PHE A 327 -7.14 16.51 -11.20
C PHE A 327 -8.07 16.30 -12.41
N PHE A 328 -9.12 15.47 -12.28
CA PHE A 328 -10.11 15.18 -13.34
C PHE A 328 -11.31 16.15 -13.44
N LEU A 329 -11.44 17.06 -12.47
CA LEU A 329 -12.41 18.16 -12.52
C LEU A 329 -11.79 19.50 -12.93
N TYR A 330 -10.50 19.76 -12.65
CA TYR A 330 -9.88 21.06 -12.92
C TYR A 330 -8.83 21.07 -14.05
N ASN A 331 -8.58 19.95 -14.73
CA ASN A 331 -7.79 19.87 -15.97
C ASN A 331 -8.50 19.05 -17.06
#